data_AF-A0A1G8XXI3-F1
#
_entry.id   AF-A0A1G8XXI3-F1
#
_cell.length_a   1.000
_cell.length_b   1.000
_cell.length_c   1.000
_cell.angle_alpha   90.00
_cell.angle_beta   90.00
_cell.angle_gamma   90.00
#
_symmetry.space_group_name_H-M   'P 1'
#
loop_
_entity.id
_entity.type
_entity.pdbx_description
1 polymer ?
#
loop_
_entity_poly.entity_id
_entity_poly.type
_entity_poly.pdbx_seq_one_letter_code
_entity_poly.pdbx_strand_id
1 'polypeptide(L)'
;MTGVLFGLTHFSRVILSASVAEWLLGVLLMLPIAIGLAAVTFRLDSLWPLIVWHFIADVPLIMMLGTESATYVLAYLGLTLVIGAMGLWLLLQDQRAGRRADQQRVPGGA
;
A
#
# COMPACT_ATOMS: atom_id res chain seq x y z
N MET A 1 10.41 -6.62 1.78
CA MET A 1 9.73 -7.87 2.22
C MET A 1 8.24 -7.67 2.46
N THR A 2 7.79 -6.53 2.98
CA THR A 2 6.38 -6.25 3.33
C THR A 2 5.38 -6.49 2.20
N GLY A 3 5.67 -6.05 0.96
CA GLY A 3 4.79 -6.28 -0.19
C GLY A 3 4.68 -7.75 -0.62
N VAL A 4 5.76 -8.52 -0.47
CA VAL A 4 5.75 -9.97 -0.78
C VAL A 4 4.91 -10.72 0.26
N LEU A 5 5.09 -10.39 1.54
CA LEU A 5 4.28 -10.95 2.63
C LEU A 5 2.80 -10.59 2.48
N PHE A 6 2.50 -9.35 2.06
CA PHE A 6 1.14 -8.92 1.75
C PHE A 6 0.51 -9.77 0.63
N GLY A 7 1.21 -10.03 -0.48
CA GLY A 7 0.70 -10.89 -1.54
C GLY A 7 0.43 -12.32 -1.05
N LEU A 8 1.32 -12.86 -0.22
CA LEU A 8 1.20 -14.19 0.38
C LEU A 8 -0.01 -14.32 1.32
N THR A 9 -0.29 -13.33 2.17
CA THR A 9 -1.45 -13.40 3.08
C THR A 9 -2.79 -13.39 2.33
N HIS A 10 -2.81 -12.91 1.09
CA HIS A 10 -4.00 -12.88 0.23
C HIS A 10 -4.11 -14.09 -0.71
N PHE A 11 -3.13 -15.00 -0.70
CA PHE A 11 -3.15 -16.22 -1.52
C PHE A 11 -4.32 -17.16 -1.18
N SER A 12 -4.88 -17.04 0.02
CA SER A 12 -6.10 -17.77 0.43
C SER A 12 -7.26 -17.58 -0.56
N ARG A 13 -7.34 -16.44 -1.27
CA ARG A 13 -8.37 -16.20 -2.30
C ARG A 13 -8.28 -17.18 -3.48
N VAL A 14 -7.06 -17.61 -3.85
CA VAL A 14 -6.85 -18.62 -4.91
C VAL A 14 -7.39 -19.97 -4.46
N ILE A 15 -7.15 -20.33 -3.20
CA ILE A 15 -7.67 -21.57 -2.59
C ILE A 15 -9.20 -21.51 -2.50
N LEU A 16 -9.76 -20.33 -2.23
CA LEU A 16 -11.19 -20.06 -2.07
C LEU A 16 -11.91 -19.73 -3.39
N SER A 17 -11.40 -20.22 -4.52
CA SER A 17 -12.02 -20.20 -5.87
C SER A 17 -11.68 -19.04 -6.82
N ALA A 18 -10.79 -18.10 -6.47
CA ALA A 18 -10.31 -17.11 -7.44
C ALA A 18 -9.29 -17.73 -8.41
N SER A 19 -9.26 -17.29 -9.67
CA SER A 19 -8.18 -17.69 -10.57
C SER A 19 -6.86 -17.04 -10.16
N VAL A 20 -5.74 -17.67 -10.53
CA VAL A 20 -4.39 -17.11 -10.29
C VAL A 20 -4.24 -15.75 -10.99
N ALA A 21 -4.84 -15.57 -12.17
CA ALA A 21 -4.80 -14.31 -12.91
C ALA A 21 -5.54 -13.19 -12.17
N GLU A 22 -6.75 -13.46 -11.65
CA GLU A 22 -7.51 -12.48 -10.85
C GLU A 22 -6.78 -12.15 -9.55
N TRP A 23 -6.19 -13.15 -8.88
CA TRP A 23 -5.37 -12.92 -7.70
C TRP A 23 -4.14 -12.08 -8.00
N LEU A 24 -3.40 -12.39 -9.06
CA LEU A 24 -2.23 -11.61 -9.49
C LEU A 24 -2.61 -10.16 -9.78
N LEU A 25 -3.69 -9.95 -10.52
CA LEU A 25 -4.17 -8.61 -10.85
C LEU A 25 -4.61 -7.86 -9.58
N GLY A 26 -5.33 -8.53 -8.68
CA GLY A 26 -5.74 -7.98 -7.39
C GLY A 26 -4.56 -7.57 -6.52
N VAL A 27 -3.56 -8.44 -6.36
CA VAL A 27 -2.34 -8.16 -5.59
C VAL A 27 -1.56 -7.00 -6.23
N LEU A 28 -1.41 -6.99 -7.55
CA LEU A 28 -0.70 -5.94 -8.28
C LEU A 28 -1.37 -4.57 -8.08
N LEU A 29 -2.71 -4.52 -8.14
CA LEU A 29 -3.48 -3.29 -7.94
C LEU A 29 -3.52 -2.84 -6.48
N MET A 30 -3.47 -3.78 -5.52
CA MET A 30 -3.45 -3.44 -4.09
C MET A 30 -2.05 -3.01 -3.60
N LEU A 31 -0.98 -3.44 -4.28
CA LEU A 31 0.39 -3.19 -3.86
C LEU A 31 0.72 -1.70 -3.62
N PRO A 32 0.34 -0.75 -4.51
CA PRO A 32 0.65 0.66 -4.31
C PRO A 32 -0.04 1.24 -3.07
N ILE A 33 -1.30 0.85 -2.82
CA ILE A 33 -2.05 1.24 -1.63
C ILE A 33 -1.38 0.68 -0.38
N ALA A 34 -1.02 -0.61 -0.39
CA ALA A 34 -0.37 -1.27 0.73
C ALA A 34 0.98 -0.61 1.07
N ILE A 35 1.78 -0.28 0.06
CA ILE A 35 3.06 0.45 0.24
C ILE A 35 2.81 1.85 0.80
N GLY A 36 1.82 2.57 0.29
CA GLY A 36 1.52 3.93 0.74
C GLY A 36 1.02 3.99 2.18
N LEU A 37 0.11 3.11 2.56
CA LEU A 37 -0.36 3.01 3.94
C LEU A 37 0.74 2.54 4.89
N ALA A 38 1.59 1.60 4.47
CA ALA A 38 2.74 1.18 5.27
C ALA A 38 3.69 2.36 5.54
N ALA A 39 3.99 3.18 4.53
CA ALA A 39 4.82 4.37 4.70
C ALA A 39 4.22 5.37 5.70
N VAL A 40 2.90 5.62 5.62
CA VAL A 40 2.18 6.49 6.56
C VAL A 40 2.19 5.90 7.98
N THR A 41 1.95 4.59 8.10
CA THR A 41 1.96 3.85 9.37
C THR A 41 3.31 3.97 10.07
N PHE A 42 4.41 3.75 9.34
CA PHE A 42 5.76 3.89 9.91
C PHE A 42 6.07 5.32 10.30
N ARG A 43 5.63 6.30 9.50
CA ARG A 43 5.87 7.72 9.79
C ARG A 43 5.10 8.23 11.01
N LEU A 44 3.90 7.70 11.24
CA LEU A 44 3.06 8.06 12.38
C LEU A 44 3.30 7.18 13.61
N ASP A 45 4.14 6.14 13.49
CA ASP A 45 4.31 5.07 14.49
C ASP A 45 2.97 4.52 15.00
N SER A 46 2.04 4.30 14.06
CA SER A 46 0.65 3.97 14.39
C SER A 46 0.02 3.04 13.36
N LEU A 47 -0.62 1.97 13.83
CA LEU A 47 -1.34 0.99 13.00
C LEU A 47 -2.73 1.46 12.55
N TRP A 48 -3.25 2.54 13.12
CA TRP A 48 -4.58 3.05 12.81
C TRP A 48 -4.86 3.31 11.32
N PRO A 49 -3.93 3.85 10.51
CA PRO A 49 -4.16 4.03 9.07
C PRO A 49 -4.48 2.72 8.35
N LEU A 50 -3.78 1.63 8.69
CA LEU A 50 -4.03 0.30 8.12
C LEU A 50 -5.36 -0.27 8.59
N ILE A 51 -5.66 -0.15 9.89
CA ILE A 51 -6.92 -0.63 10.47
C ILE A 51 -8.11 0.07 9.80
N VAL A 52 -8.10 1.40 9.79
CA VAL A 52 -9.17 2.21 9.20
C VAL A 52 -9.34 1.90 7.71
N TRP A 53 -8.23 1.78 6.97
CA TRP A 53 -8.29 1.41 5.57
C TRP A 53 -8.92 0.03 5.36
N HIS A 54 -8.56 -0.96 6.17
CA HIS A 54 -9.13 -2.31 6.05
C HIS A 54 -10.65 -2.30 6.27
N PHE A 55 -11.13 -1.60 7.30
CA PHE A 55 -12.57 -1.41 7.52
C PHE A 55 -13.26 -0.67 6.37
N ILE A 56 -12.68 0.43 5.86
CA ILE A 56 -13.28 1.21 4.77
C ILE A 56 -13.20 0.48 3.43
N ALA A 57 -12.19 -0.35 3.19
CA ALA A 57 -12.08 -1.11 1.95
C ALA A 57 -13.03 -2.31 1.96
N ASP A 58 -13.16 -3.01 3.08
CA ASP A 58 -13.89 -4.29 3.12
C ASP A 58 -15.40 -4.12 3.31
N VAL A 59 -15.84 -3.10 4.07
CA VAL A 59 -17.28 -2.89 4.35
C VAL A 59 -18.09 -2.45 3.11
N PRO A 60 -17.63 -1.48 2.29
CA PRO A 60 -18.30 -1.10 1.05
C PRO A 60 -18.06 -2.09 -0.10
N LEU A 61 -16.90 -2.77 -0.14
CA LEU A 61 -16.63 -3.79 -1.16
C LEU A 61 -17.63 -4.93 -1.07
N ILE A 62 -18.05 -5.33 0.14
CA ILE A 62 -19.12 -6.32 0.32
C ILE A 62 -20.50 -5.80 -0.11
N MET A 63 -20.79 -4.50 0.08
CA MET A 63 -22.08 -3.90 -0.30
C MET A 63 -22.19 -3.50 -1.78
N MET A 64 -21.07 -3.24 -2.48
CA MET A 64 -21.04 -2.74 -3.86
C MET A 64 -20.68 -3.78 -4.93
N LEU A 65 -20.50 -5.06 -4.56
CA LEU A 65 -20.28 -6.20 -5.46
C LEU A 65 -21.39 -6.39 -6.53
N GLY A 66 -22.49 -5.63 -6.47
CA GLY A 66 -23.56 -5.64 -7.47
C GLY A 66 -23.46 -4.57 -8.56
N THR A 67 -22.53 -3.61 -8.49
CA THR A 67 -22.46 -2.47 -9.43
C THR A 67 -21.06 -2.27 -9.98
N GLU A 68 -20.74 -2.96 -11.08
CA GLU A 68 -19.55 -2.70 -11.90
C GLU A 68 -19.69 -1.39 -12.70
N SER A 69 -19.68 -0.26 -11.99
CA SER A 69 -19.69 1.04 -12.65
C SER A 69 -18.27 1.45 -13.06
N ALA A 70 -18.09 1.90 -14.30
CA ALA A 70 -16.80 2.40 -14.80
C ALA A 70 -16.24 3.55 -13.92
N THR A 71 -17.13 4.37 -13.34
CA THR A 71 -16.78 5.44 -12.41
C THR A 71 -16.10 4.91 -11.14
N TYR A 72 -16.59 3.80 -10.58
CA TYR A 72 -15.98 3.18 -9.41
C TYR A 72 -14.56 2.68 -9.71
N VAL A 73 -14.38 2.00 -10.85
CA VAL A 73 -13.06 1.50 -11.28
C VAL A 73 -12.08 2.66 -11.45
N LEU A 74 -12.48 3.75 -12.11
CA LEU A 74 -11.65 4.94 -12.31
C LEU A 74 -11.30 5.62 -10.97
N ALA A 75 -12.27 5.75 -10.06
CA ALA A 75 -12.02 6.34 -8.74
C ALA A 75 -11.03 5.49 -7.93
N TYR A 76 -11.21 4.17 -7.94
CA TYR A 76 -10.30 3.24 -7.25
C TYR A 76 -8.88 3.29 -7.82
N LEU A 77 -8.74 3.31 -9.15
CA LEU A 77 -7.43 3.46 -9.81
C LEU A 77 -6.77 4.81 -9.49
N GLY A 78 -7.53 5.90 -9.54
CA GLY A 78 -7.04 7.23 -9.16
C GLY A 78 -6.55 7.27 -7.72
N LEU A 79 -7.33 6.71 -6.79
CA LEU A 79 -6.97 6.63 -5.38
C LEU A 79 -5.71 5.78 -5.16
N THR A 80 -5.60 4.64 -5.85
CA THR A 80 -4.44 3.75 -5.85
C THR A 80 -3.17 4.51 -6.23
N LEU A 81 -3.22 5.26 -7.33
CA LEU A 81 -2.09 6.03 -7.82
C LEU A 81 -1.68 7.14 -6.85
N VAL A 82 -2.65 7.87 -6.29
CA VAL A 82 -2.40 8.96 -5.33
C VAL A 82 -1.74 8.42 -4.06
N ILE A 83 -2.31 7.39 -3.44
CA ILE A 83 -1.78 6.81 -2.20
C ILE A 83 -0.40 6.19 -2.44
N GLY A 84 -0.24 5.46 -3.55
CA GLY A 84 1.05 4.87 -3.93
C GLY A 84 2.13 5.92 -4.16
N ALA A 85 1.83 6.99 -4.89
CA ALA A 85 2.76 8.09 -5.13
C ALA A 85 3.13 8.81 -3.82
N MET A 86 2.15 9.07 -2.96
CA MET A 86 2.39 9.66 -1.63
C MET A 86 3.30 8.76 -0.79
N GLY A 87 3.04 7.46 -0.76
CA GLY A 87 3.87 6.47 -0.08
C GLY A 87 5.32 6.49 -0.52
N LEU A 88 5.51 6.40 -1.84
CA LEU A 88 6.83 6.43 -2.45
C LEU A 88 7.55 7.75 -2.13
N TRP A 89 6.84 8.87 -2.18
CA TRP A 89 7.37 10.17 -1.83
C TRP A 89 7.85 10.23 -0.37
N LEU A 90 7.08 9.72 0.59
CA LEU A 90 7.47 9.66 1.99
C LEU A 90 8.72 8.81 2.20
N LEU A 91 8.77 7.61 1.60
CA LEU A 91 9.94 6.73 1.68
C LEU A 91 11.20 7.40 1.11
N LEU A 92 11.06 8.16 0.02
CA LEU A 92 12.17 8.92 -0.55
C LEU A 92 12.61 10.07 0.36
N GLN A 93 11.69 10.73 1.07
CA GLN A 93 12.04 11.76 2.05
C GLN A 93 12.83 11.17 3.22
N ASP A 94 12.38 10.03 3.77
CA ASP A 94 13.02 9.37 4.89
C ASP A 94 14.44 8.89 4.51
N GLN A 95 14.61 8.31 3.32
CA GLN A 95 15.93 7.93 2.80
C GLN A 95 16.86 9.13 2.64
N ARG A 96 16.36 10.27 2.14
CA ARG A 96 17.15 11.49 2.00
C ARG A 96 17.55 12.06 3.36
N ALA A 97 16.66 12.01 4.36
CA ALA A 97 16.94 12.46 5.71
C ALA A 97 18.04 11.61 6.37
N GLY A 98 17.96 10.28 6.25
CA GLY A 98 18.99 9.36 6.77
C GLY A 98 20.37 9.61 6.17
N ARG A 99 20.47 9.75 4.84
CA ARG A 99 21.75 10.03 4.15
C ARG A 99 22.40 11.34 4.60
N ARG A 100 21.61 12.39 4.85
CA ARG A 100 22.11 13.68 5.34
C ARG A 100 22.66 13.57 6.76
N ALA A 101 21.99 12.82 7.63
CA ALA A 101 22.44 12.58 9.00
C ALA A 101 23.77 11.79 9.04
N ASP A 102 23.94 10.79 8.16
CA ASP A 102 25.18 10.02 8.08
C ASP A 102 26.35 10.86 7.55
N GLN A 103 26.12 11.72 6.55
CA GLN A 103 27.14 12.65 6.05
C GLN A 103 27.61 13.67 7.10
N GLN A 104 26.73 14.07 8.03
CA GLN A 104 27.08 14.96 9.14
C GLN A 104 27.82 14.27 10.30
N ARG A 105 27.81 12.93 10.39
CA ARG A 105 28.62 12.19 11.37
C ARG A 105 30.06 11.94 10.90
N VAL A 106 30.34 12.02 9.60
CA VAL A 106 31.66 11.77 9.01
C VAL A 106 32.58 13.01 8.80
N PRO A 107 32.26 14.27 9.13
CA PRO A 107 33.22 15.37 8.99
C PRO A 107 34.09 15.49 10.25
N GLY A 108 35.19 14.74 10.31
CA GLY A 108 36.19 14.90 11.39
C GLY A 108 37.30 13.86 11.51
N GLY A 109 37.33 12.81 10.70
CA GLY A 109 38.45 11.85 10.68
C GLY A 109 39.54 12.28 9.70
N ALA A 110 40.41 13.19 10.13
CA ALA A 110 41.73 13.40 9.53
C ALA A 110 42.73 12.38 10.11
#